data_AF-A0A4Y2N9K2-F1
#
_entry.id   AF-A0A4Y2N9K2-F1
#
_cell.length_a   1.000
_cell.length_b   1.000
_cell.length_c   1.000
_cell.angle_alpha   90.00
_cell.angle_beta   90.00
_cell.angle_gamma   90.00
#
_symmetry.space_group_name_H-M   'P 1'
#
loop_
_entity.id
_entity.type
_entity.pdbx_description
1 polymer ?
#
loop_
_entity_poly.entity_id
_entity_poly.type
_entity_poly.pdbx_seq_one_letter_code
_entity_poly.pdbx_strand_id
1 'polypeptide(L)'
;MLNSLYVDDLYYGAETAQDAYQLTSSAIEILRSAGFNLRKLRTNCSELNKLWCENEYEENTDHGQGSGFLGLNWDPIEDKIKLNLRDVRNSLESPIELPSDMC
;
A
#
# COMPACT_ATOMS: atom_id res chain seq x y z
N MET A 1 -8.26 12.67 2.03
CA MET A 1 -8.64 11.25 2.02
C MET A 1 -9.14 10.74 0.67
N LEU A 2 -9.99 11.46 -0.09
CA LEU A 2 -10.51 10.91 -1.35
C LEU A 2 -9.44 10.66 -2.43
N ASN A 3 -8.40 11.48 -2.52
CA ASN A 3 -7.28 11.27 -3.47
C ASN A 3 -6.26 10.22 -3.00
N SER A 4 -6.47 9.66 -1.81
CA SER A 4 -5.57 8.73 -1.12
C SER A 4 -6.05 7.28 -1.20
N LEU A 5 -7.29 7.05 -1.66
CA LEU A 5 -7.88 5.73 -1.78
C LEU A 5 -7.86 5.32 -3.26
N TYR A 6 -7.13 4.26 -3.57
CA TYR A 6 -7.10 3.63 -4.88
C TYR A 6 -7.69 2.22 -4.78
N VAL A 7 -8.94 2.06 -5.23
CA VAL A 7 -9.69 0.80 -5.12
C VAL A 7 -9.73 0.31 -3.66
N ASP A 8 -8.93 -0.70 -3.31
CA ASP A 8 -8.83 -1.32 -1.99
C ASP A 8 -7.65 -0.81 -1.17
N ASP A 9 -6.74 -0.05 -1.77
CA ASP A 9 -5.54 0.47 -1.11
C ASP A 9 -5.72 1.93 -0.63
N LEU A 10 -5.36 2.18 0.64
CA LEU A 10 -5.40 3.50 1.26
C LEU A 10 -3.98 3.99 1.58
N TYR A 11 -3.59 5.14 1.02
CA TYR A 11 -2.27 5.74 1.16
C TYR A 11 -2.35 7.19 1.63
N TYR A 12 -1.73 7.50 2.77
CA TYR A 12 -1.68 8.87 3.28
C TYR A 12 -0.38 9.10 4.04
N GLY A 13 -0.01 10.36 4.14
CA GLY A 13 1.06 10.83 5.01
C GLY A 13 0.51 11.81 6.03
N ALA A 14 1.30 12.05 7.07
CA ALA A 14 1.04 13.09 8.06
C ALA A 14 2.36 13.73 8.49
N GLU A 15 2.29 14.90 9.13
CA GLU A 15 3.47 15.62 9.62
C GLU A 15 4.08 14.95 10.87
N THR A 16 3.24 14.27 11.67
CA THR A 16 3.67 13.57 12.89
C THR A 16 3.14 12.14 12.94
N ALA A 17 3.82 11.27 13.70
CA ALA A 17 3.36 9.90 13.94
C ALA A 17 1.98 9.88 14.62
N GLN A 18 1.72 10.83 15.52
CA GLN A 18 0.43 10.92 16.21
C GLN A 18 -0.71 11.30 15.27
N ASP A 19 -0.48 12.25 14.36
CA ASP A 19 -1.48 12.63 13.36
C ASP A 19 -1.75 11.47 12.40
N ALA A 20 -0.70 10.76 11.96
CA ALA A 20 -0.84 9.57 11.14
C ALA A 20 -1.63 8.48 11.86
N TYR A 21 -1.39 8.28 13.16
CA TYR A 21 -2.15 7.35 13.98
C TYR A 21 -3.63 7.73 14.04
N GLN A 22 -3.96 8.99 14.34
CA GLN A 22 -5.35 9.46 14.35
C GLN A 22 -6.05 9.28 13.00
N LEU A 23 -5.35 9.54 11.90
CA LEU A 23 -5.84 9.29 10.55
C LEU A 23 -6.09 7.79 10.32
N THR A 24 -5.18 6.92 10.79
CA THR A 24 -5.33 5.46 10.70
C THR A 24 -6.57 5.01 11.45
N SER A 25 -6.71 5.40 12.72
CA SER A 25 -7.82 5.01 13.57
C SER A 25 -9.16 5.46 13.01
N SER A 26 -9.23 6.72 12.56
CA SER A 26 -10.43 7.28 11.93
C SER A 26 -10.79 6.53 10.64
N ALA A 27 -9.79 6.22 9.79
CA ALA A 27 -10.02 5.48 8.55
C ALA A 27 -10.53 4.06 8.82
N ILE A 28 -9.94 3.37 9.79
CA ILE A 28 -10.35 2.02 10.21
C ILE A 28 -11.80 2.03 10.70
N GLU A 29 -12.17 2.98 11.55
CA GLU A 29 -13.55 3.08 12.07
C GLU A 29 -14.56 3.35 10.96
N ILE A 30 -14.28 4.31 10.08
CA ILE A 30 -15.17 4.66 8.95
C ILE A 30 -15.35 3.45 8.04
N LEU A 31 -14.25 2.82 7.61
CA LEU A 31 -14.32 1.67 6.71
C LEU A 31 -15.02 0.48 7.37
N ARG A 32 -14.74 0.21 8.65
CA ARG A 32 -15.40 -0.85 9.42
C ARG A 32 -16.91 -0.61 9.52
N SER A 33 -17.33 0.63 9.75
CA SER A 33 -18.75 1.00 9.80
C SER A 33 -19.47 0.79 8.45
N ALA A 34 -18.73 0.89 7.35
CA ALA A 34 -19.19 0.62 6.00
C ALA A 34 -19.04 -0.86 5.58
N GLY A 35 -18.58 -1.75 6.47
CA GLY A 35 -18.40 -3.17 6.19
C GLY A 35 -17.05 -3.55 5.57
N PHE A 36 -16.10 -2.61 5.49
CA PHE A 36 -14.76 -2.83 4.96
C PHE A 36 -13.74 -2.96 6.10
N ASN A 37 -12.93 -4.02 6.07
CA ASN A 37 -11.86 -4.21 7.04
C ASN A 37 -10.52 -3.80 6.43
N LEU A 38 -10.02 -2.65 6.87
CA LEU A 38 -8.66 -2.23 6.57
C LEU A 38 -7.68 -3.18 7.28
N ARG A 39 -6.78 -3.79 6.51
CA ARG A 39 -5.79 -4.76 6.98
C ARG A 39 -4.43 -4.37 6.39
N LYS A 40 -3.39 -5.14 6.72
CA LYS A 40 -2.12 -5.07 5.98
C LYS A 40 -1.40 -3.71 6.10
N LEU A 41 -1.54 -3.05 7.25
CA LEU A 41 -0.94 -1.74 7.50
C LEU A 41 0.59 -1.78 7.34
N ARG A 42 1.14 -0.71 6.75
CA ARG A 42 2.57 -0.52 6.49
C ARG A 42 2.94 0.94 6.71
N THR A 43 4.13 1.17 7.27
CA THR A 43 4.65 2.52 7.54
C THR A 43 6.18 2.51 7.49
N ASN A 44 6.77 3.64 7.05
CA ASN A 44 8.20 3.92 7.17
C ASN A 44 8.56 4.52 8.55
N CYS A 45 7.57 4.88 9.36
CA CYS A 45 7.75 5.47 10.68
C CYS A 45 7.67 4.40 11.78
N SER A 46 8.79 4.13 12.44
CA SER A 46 8.88 3.15 13.52
C SER A 46 8.02 3.50 14.73
N GLU A 47 7.87 4.79 15.04
CA GLU A 47 7.00 5.28 16.12
C GLU A 47 5.52 4.97 15.82
N LEU A 48 5.08 5.22 14.58
CA LEU A 48 3.72 4.86 14.15
C LEU A 48 3.50 3.35 14.20
N ASN A 49 4.48 2.56 13.79
CA ASN A 49 4.38 1.10 13.86
C ASN A 49 4.19 0.62 15.31
N LYS A 50 4.95 1.20 16.25
CA LYS A 50 4.80 0.91 17.68
C LYS A 50 3.40 1.26 18.19
N LEU A 51 2.88 2.43 17.81
CA LEU A 51 1.51 2.85 18.16
C LEU A 51 0.46 1.87 17.62
N TRP A 52 0.62 1.36 16.40
CA TRP A 52 -0.30 0.37 15.84
C TRP A 52 -0.26 -0.96 16.58
N CYS A 53 0.93 -1.47 16.90
CA CYS A 53 1.09 -2.70 17.67
C CYS A 53 0.51 -2.60 19.09
N GLU A 54 0.69 -1.46 19.75
CA GLU A 54 0.12 -1.20 21.09
C GLU A 54 -1.41 -1.16 21.09
N ASN A 55 -2.02 -0.85 19.94
CA ASN A 55 -3.47 -0.73 19.76
C ASN A 55 -4.07 -1.91 18.97
N GLU A 56 -3.35 -3.04 18.91
CA GLU A 56 -3.80 -4.31 18.32
C GLU A 56 -4.21 -4.22 16.85
N TYR A 57 -3.66 -3.27 16.08
CA TYR A 57 -3.87 -3.26 14.64
C TYR A 57 -3.00 -4.37 13.99
N GLU A 58 -3.60 -5.15 13.09
CA GLU A 58 -2.90 -6.20 12.34
C GLU A 58 -1.80 -5.59 11.45
N GLU A 59 -0.56 -5.64 11.92
CA GLU A 59 0.62 -5.41 11.10
C GLU A 59 0.76 -6.54 10.09
N ASN A 60 1.06 -6.18 8.84
CA ASN A 60 1.50 -7.17 7.87
C ASN A 60 2.94 -7.57 8.24
N THR A 61 3.16 -8.70 8.89
CA THR A 61 4.52 -9.17 9.22
C THR A 61 5.24 -9.82 8.04
N ASP A 62 4.61 -9.87 6.86
CA ASP A 62 5.19 -10.45 5.66
C ASP A 62 6.23 -9.50 5.04
N HIS A 63 7.38 -9.35 5.70
CA HIS A 63 8.54 -8.64 5.18
C HIS A 63 9.20 -9.37 3.99
N GLY A 64 8.69 -10.55 3.61
CA GLY A 64 9.33 -11.47 2.67
C GLY A 64 8.85 -11.35 1.23
N GLN A 65 7.63 -10.87 0.98
CA GLN A 65 7.13 -10.63 -0.37
C GLN A 65 6.68 -9.17 -0.49
N GLY A 66 7.46 -8.40 -1.24
CA GLY A 66 7.23 -6.98 -1.52
C GLY A 66 5.75 -6.71 -1.73
N SER A 67 5.14 -6.08 -0.73
CA SER A 67 3.72 -5.74 -0.76
C SER A 67 3.60 -4.67 -1.83
N GLY A 68 3.03 -5.05 -2.98
CA GLY A 68 3.01 -4.22 -4.17
C GLY A 68 2.35 -2.86 -3.89
N PHE A 69 3.11 -1.78 -3.97
CA PHE A 69 2.60 -0.44 -4.14
C PHE A 69 2.19 -0.30 -5.61
N LEU A 70 0.91 -0.53 -5.93
CA LEU A 70 0.39 -0.44 -7.31
C LEU A 70 1.21 -1.26 -8.34
N GLY A 71 1.72 -2.43 -7.94
CA GLY A 71 2.61 -3.27 -8.77
C GLY A 71 4.11 -2.93 -8.68
N LEU A 72 4.49 -1.96 -7.85
CA LEU A 72 5.88 -1.60 -7.52
C LEU A 72 6.26 -2.15 -6.15
N ASN A 73 7.55 -2.32 -5.87
CA ASN A 73 7.98 -2.82 -4.57
C ASN A 73 8.38 -1.63 -3.67
N TRP A 74 7.61 -1.32 -2.64
CA TRP A 74 7.98 -0.29 -1.68
C TRP A 74 8.73 -0.90 -0.50
N ASP A 75 9.92 -0.36 -0.22
CA ASP A 75 10.71 -0.67 0.96
C ASP A 75 10.45 0.41 2.03
N PRO A 76 9.66 0.10 3.08
CA PRO A 76 9.33 1.08 4.10
C PRO A 76 10.53 1.43 4.99
N ILE A 77 11.56 0.57 5.07
CA ILE A 77 12.73 0.82 5.92
C ILE A 77 13.64 1.86 5.26
N GLU A 78 13.88 1.70 3.96
CA GLU A 78 14.70 2.65 3.20
C GLU A 78 13.90 3.84 2.65
N ASP A 79 12.57 3.80 2.76
CA ASP A 79 11.62 4.71 2.12
C ASP A 79 11.86 4.86 0.61
N LYS A 80 12.01 3.72 -0.08
CA LYS A 80 12.33 3.67 -1.51
C LYS A 80 11.32 2.81 -2.26
N ILE A 81 10.89 3.30 -3.41
CA ILE A 81 10.12 2.52 -4.38
C ILE A 81 11.11 1.87 -5.36
N LYS A 82 11.09 0.54 -5.40
CA LYS A 82 11.93 -0.30 -6.24
C LYS A 82 11.10 -0.77 -7.44
N LEU A 83 11.59 -0.46 -8.64
CA LEU A 83 11.02 -0.93 -9.90
C LEU A 83 11.81 -2.14 -10.40
N ASN A 84 11.13 -3.25 -10.65
CA ASN A 84 11.77 -4.40 -11.25
C ASN A 84 11.89 -4.20 -12.77
N LEU A 85 13.11 -3.88 -13.23
CA LEU A 85 13.37 -3.66 -14.65
C LEU A 85 13.17 -4.91 -15.51
N ARG A 86 13.18 -6.12 -14.93
CA ARG A 86 12.84 -7.33 -15.68
C ARG A 86 11.38 -7.34 -16.11
N ASP A 87 10.48 -6.93 -15.21
CA ASP A 87 9.04 -6.91 -15.48
C ASP A 87 8.70 -5.83 -16.51
N VAL A 88 9.37 -4.67 -16.43
CA VAL A 88 9.30 -3.60 -17.43
C VAL A 88 9.79 -4.09 -18.78
N ARG A 89 10.96 -4.73 -18.83
CA ARG A 89 11.51 -5.28 -20.08
C ARG A 89 10.58 -6.32 -20.69
N ASN A 90 10.07 -7.26 -19.89
CA ASN A 90 9.13 -8.28 -20.37
C ASN A 90 7.85 -7.65 -20.92
N SER A 91 7.36 -6.56 -20.31
CA SER A 91 6.19 -5.82 -20.81
C SER A 91 6.48 -5.08 -22.12
N LEU A 92 7.69 -4.53 -22.28
CA LEU A 92 8.11 -3.83 -23.51
C LEU A 92 8.45 -4.79 -24.66
N GLU A 93 8.96 -5.98 -24.35
CA GLU A 93 9.28 -7.03 -25.33
C GLU A 93 8.07 -7.90 -25.69
N SER A 94 6.97 -7.79 -24.93
CA SER A 94 5.73 -8.48 -25.28
C SER A 94 5.17 -7.89 -26.59
N PRO A 95 4.88 -8.74 -27.60
CA PRO A 95 4.20 -8.27 -28.80
C PRO A 95 2.88 -7.63 -28.39
N ILE A 96 2.57 -6.44 -28.93
CA ILE A 96 1.21 -5.92 -28.89
C ILE A 96 0.41 -6.86 -29.80
N GLU A 97 -0.26 -7.86 -29.23
CA GLU A 97 -1.23 -8.66 -29.96
C GLU A 97 -2.38 -7.72 -30.37
N LEU A 98 -2.35 -7.28 -31.63
CA LEU A 98 -3.50 -6.66 -32.25
C LEU A 98 -4.63 -7.70 -32.22
N PRO A 99 -5.83 -7.34 -31.74
CA PRO A 99 -6.93 -8.28 -31.64
C PRO A 99 -7.20 -8.90 -33.02
N SER A 100 -7.29 -10.22 -33.04
CA SER A 100 -7.47 -11.07 -34.24
C SER A 100 -8.76 -10.80 -35.03
N ASP A 101 -9.62 -9.90 -34.55
CA ASP A 101 -10.92 -9.57 -35.14
C ASP A 101 -10.85 -8.41 -36.16
N MET A 102 -9.66 -8.11 -36.69
CA MET A 102 -9.46 -7.09 -37.73
C MET A 102 -8.95 -7.67 -39.07
N CYS A 103 -9.39 -8.88 -39.42
CA CYS A 103 -9.32 -9.46 -40.78
C CYS A 103 -10.69 -9.99 -41.20
#